data_AF-A0A345ZQI5-F1
#
_entry.id   AF-A0A345ZQI5-F1
#
_cell.length_a   1.000
_cell.length_b   1.000
_cell.length_c   1.000
_cell.angle_alpha   90.00
_cell.angle_beta   90.00
_cell.angle_gamma   90.00
#
_symmetry.space_group_name_H-M   'P 1'
#
loop_
_entity.id
_entity.type
_entity.pdbx_description
1 polymer ?
#
loop_
_entity_poly.entity_id
_entity_poly.type
_entity_poly.pdbx_seq_one_letter_code
_entity_poly.pdbx_strand_id
1 'polypeptide(L)'
;MTQRVYEVNHVGGNLQYAMDNARRVSELVKRHKLEMMSYWRFIKFEYNVFEEEIAKAFAEEIGFFFEALPGVGDPKVSDQRRFNNQFYIAESDRGRSLPSPEMAGQTCRLMMDQVAIDSAGDVFLCCAMPNVPALKIGAYLEMPEHEVLRARLQHNFCRSCTNPRRVATEEDRERIREAGLELSVGSSGLPMFPR
;
A
#
# COMPACT_ATOMS: atom_id res chain seq x y z
N MET A 1 -23.72 12.06 -5.79
CA MET A 1 -23.08 11.34 -4.66
C MET A 1 -23.79 11.73 -3.39
N THR A 2 -23.93 10.82 -2.43
CA THR A 2 -24.66 11.07 -1.19
C THR A 2 -23.75 10.90 0.04
N GLN A 3 -24.00 11.70 1.09
CA GLN A 3 -23.28 11.61 2.36
C GLN A 3 -23.34 10.18 2.94
N ARG A 4 -24.52 9.55 2.89
CA ARG A 4 -24.75 8.19 3.39
C ARG A 4 -23.87 7.14 2.71
N VAL A 5 -23.69 7.24 1.39
CA VAL A 5 -22.82 6.30 0.63
C VAL A 5 -21.35 6.61 0.91
N TYR A 6 -20.99 7.88 0.97
CA TYR A 6 -19.63 8.34 1.26
C TYR A 6 -19.12 7.84 2.62
N GLU A 7 -19.96 7.89 3.66
CA GLU A 7 -19.64 7.44 5.03
C GLU A 7 -19.35 5.94 5.16
N VAL A 8 -19.76 5.12 4.18
CA VAL A 8 -19.45 3.67 4.22
C VAL A 8 -17.94 3.43 4.28
N ASN A 9 -17.15 4.22 3.54
CA ASN A 9 -15.69 4.15 3.54
C ASN A 9 -15.01 5.29 4.30
N HIS A 10 -15.72 6.39 4.58
CA HIS A 10 -15.18 7.59 5.23
C HIS A 10 -15.96 7.90 6.51
N VAL A 11 -15.82 7.04 7.53
CA VAL A 11 -16.55 7.18 8.79
C VAL A 11 -16.28 8.56 9.41
N GLY A 12 -17.34 9.34 9.62
CA GLY A 12 -17.25 10.72 10.12
C GLY A 12 -16.75 11.76 9.11
N GLY A 13 -16.50 11.36 7.86
CA GLY A 13 -16.10 12.26 6.79
C GLY A 13 -17.26 13.14 6.32
N ASN A 14 -16.96 14.31 5.75
CA ASN A 14 -17.96 15.23 5.20
C ASN A 14 -17.78 15.33 3.68
N LEU A 15 -18.76 14.81 2.93
CA LEU A 15 -18.71 14.78 1.46
C LEU A 15 -18.68 16.19 0.87
N GLN A 16 -19.49 17.11 1.40
CA GLN A 16 -19.54 18.49 0.91
C GLN A 16 -18.17 19.17 1.08
N TYR A 17 -17.54 18.99 2.24
CA TYR A 17 -16.19 19.51 2.48
C TYR A 17 -15.17 18.95 1.48
N ALA A 18 -15.23 17.66 1.16
CA ALA A 18 -14.35 17.06 0.16
C ALA A 18 -14.58 17.64 -1.25
N MET A 19 -15.84 17.84 -1.64
CA MET A 19 -16.21 18.45 -2.93
C MET A 19 -15.77 19.92 -3.02
N ASP A 20 -15.94 20.69 -1.95
CA ASP A 20 -15.53 22.10 -1.90
C ASP A 20 -14.02 22.25 -1.98
N ASN A 21 -13.26 21.34 -1.33
CA ASN A 21 -11.81 21.30 -1.49
C ASN A 21 -11.38 20.97 -2.92
N ALA A 22 -12.08 20.06 -3.61
CA ALA A 22 -11.78 19.74 -5.01
C ALA A 22 -12.04 20.93 -5.94
N ARG A 23 -13.15 21.66 -5.74
CA ARG A 23 -13.41 22.94 -6.43
C ARG A 23 -12.30 23.94 -6.16
N ARG A 24 -11.89 24.07 -4.90
CA ARG A 24 -10.81 24.99 -4.51
C ARG A 24 -9.49 24.66 -5.18
N VAL A 25 -9.14 23.38 -5.30
CA VAL A 25 -7.96 22.94 -6.05
C VAL A 25 -8.05 23.36 -7.51
N SER A 26 -9.19 23.11 -8.18
CA SER A 26 -9.42 23.55 -9.56
C SER A 26 -9.25 25.06 -9.74
N GLU A 27 -9.82 25.86 -8.82
CA GLU A 27 -9.68 27.31 -8.83
C GLU A 27 -8.22 27.76 -8.70
N LEU A 28 -7.46 27.15 -7.80
CA LEU A 28 -6.06 27.48 -7.55
C LEU A 28 -5.19 27.15 -8.77
N VAL A 29 -5.39 25.98 -9.37
CA VAL A 29 -4.68 25.56 -10.59
C VAL A 29 -4.91 26.58 -11.71
N LYS A 30 -6.17 26.97 -11.94
CA LYS A 30 -6.54 27.96 -12.97
C LYS A 30 -5.96 29.35 -12.66
N ARG A 31 -6.12 29.81 -11.41
CA ARG A 31 -5.67 31.14 -10.96
C ARG A 31 -4.15 31.30 -11.09
N HIS A 32 -3.41 30.26 -10.72
CA HIS A 32 -1.95 30.29 -10.68
C HIS A 32 -1.30 29.68 -11.93
N LYS A 33 -2.11 29.28 -12.93
CA LYS A 33 -1.64 28.67 -14.19
C LYS A 33 -0.69 27.50 -13.95
N LEU A 34 -1.04 26.64 -12.99
CA LEU A 34 -0.21 25.48 -12.64
C LEU A 34 -0.37 24.39 -13.70
N GLU A 35 0.75 23.81 -14.13
CA GLU A 35 0.75 22.58 -14.92
C GLU A 35 0.51 21.40 -13.98
N MET A 36 -0.77 21.03 -13.79
CA MET A 36 -1.16 19.95 -12.89
C MET A 36 -2.26 19.09 -13.51
N MET A 37 -2.03 17.78 -13.59
CA MET A 37 -3.07 16.82 -13.94
C MET A 37 -3.79 16.39 -12.67
N SER A 38 -5.10 16.67 -12.60
CA SER A 38 -5.94 16.32 -11.46
C SER A 38 -6.94 15.23 -11.84
N TYR A 39 -7.06 14.21 -11.01
CA TYR A 39 -7.97 13.09 -11.22
C TYR A 39 -9.02 13.02 -10.11
N TRP A 40 -10.27 12.82 -10.49
CA TRP A 40 -11.32 12.35 -9.60
C TRP A 40 -11.45 10.83 -9.74
N ARG A 41 -10.90 10.11 -8.76
CA ARG A 41 -10.92 8.64 -8.75
C ARG A 41 -12.14 8.13 -7.99
N PHE A 42 -13.03 7.44 -8.70
CA PHE A 42 -14.21 6.80 -8.14
C PHE A 42 -13.94 5.32 -7.90
N ILE A 43 -13.88 4.90 -6.63
CA ILE A 43 -13.72 3.50 -6.25
C ILE A 43 -15.10 2.82 -6.23
N LYS A 44 -15.31 1.87 -7.15
CA LYS A 44 -16.59 1.20 -7.41
C LYS A 44 -16.81 0.00 -6.49
N PHE A 45 -17.90 0.04 -5.74
CA PHE A 45 -18.45 -1.07 -4.97
C PHE A 45 -19.91 -1.30 -5.40
N GLU A 46 -20.46 -2.48 -5.08
CA GLU A 46 -21.86 -2.80 -5.40
C GLU A 46 -22.84 -1.76 -4.85
N TYR A 47 -22.57 -1.22 -3.66
CA TYR A 47 -23.45 -0.25 -2.99
C TYR A 47 -23.29 1.19 -3.47
N ASN A 48 -22.34 1.52 -4.35
CA ASN A 48 -22.14 2.89 -4.84
C ASN A 48 -22.09 3.03 -6.36
N VAL A 49 -22.10 1.94 -7.12
CA VAL A 49 -21.96 1.97 -8.60
C VAL A 49 -22.98 2.89 -9.30
N PHE A 50 -24.17 3.05 -8.72
CA PHE A 50 -25.20 3.97 -9.24
C PHE A 50 -24.82 5.46 -9.13
N GLU A 51 -23.78 5.82 -8.36
CA GLU A 51 -23.29 7.20 -8.24
C GLU A 51 -22.18 7.54 -9.24
N GLU A 52 -21.72 6.60 -10.06
CA GLU A 52 -20.59 6.78 -10.99
C GLU A 52 -20.80 7.92 -11.98
N GLU A 53 -21.95 7.98 -12.66
CA GLU A 53 -22.26 9.05 -13.60
C GLU A 53 -22.34 10.42 -12.92
N ILE A 54 -22.82 10.45 -11.67
CA ILE A 54 -22.87 11.70 -10.88
C ILE A 54 -21.45 12.14 -10.50
N ALA A 55 -20.57 11.20 -10.14
CA ALA A 55 -19.18 11.47 -9.83
C ALA A 55 -18.41 11.95 -11.07
N LYS A 56 -18.70 11.36 -12.23
CA LYS A 56 -18.13 11.77 -13.52
C LYS A 56 -18.55 13.18 -13.90
N ALA A 57 -19.85 13.50 -13.83
CA ALA A 57 -20.36 14.85 -14.10
C ALA A 57 -19.70 15.90 -13.19
N PHE A 58 -19.49 15.58 -11.91
CA PHE A 58 -18.79 16.47 -10.99
C PHE A 58 -17.31 16.67 -11.38
N ALA A 59 -16.61 15.61 -11.78
CA ALA A 59 -15.22 15.71 -12.24
C ALA A 59 -15.10 16.62 -13.48
N GLU A 60 -16.01 16.46 -14.44
CA GLU A 60 -16.09 17.30 -15.64
C GLU A 60 -16.39 18.76 -15.30
N GLU A 61 -17.34 19.03 -14.38
CA GLU A 61 -17.67 20.38 -13.87
C GLU A 61 -16.41 21.11 -13.37
N ILE A 62 -15.59 20.43 -12.57
CA ILE A 62 -14.39 21.04 -11.97
C ILE A 62 -13.16 20.96 -12.88
N GLY A 63 -13.25 20.33 -14.05
CA GLY A 63 -12.15 20.18 -15.00
C GLY A 63 -11.08 19.17 -14.57
N PHE A 64 -11.48 18.12 -13.84
CA PHE A 64 -10.63 16.99 -13.48
C PHE A 64 -10.86 15.83 -14.46
N PHE A 65 -9.83 15.00 -14.65
CA PHE A 65 -10.00 13.72 -15.33
C PHE A 65 -10.79 12.77 -14.44
N PHE A 66 -11.71 12.00 -15.03
CA PHE A 66 -12.45 10.99 -14.30
C PHE A 66 -11.83 9.60 -14.50
N GLU A 67 -11.66 8.85 -13.42
CA GLU A 67 -11.20 7.47 -13.46
C GLU A 67 -12.04 6.61 -12.53
N ALA A 68 -12.62 5.54 -13.05
CA ALA A 68 -13.37 4.57 -12.28
C ALA A 68 -12.52 3.32 -12.02
N LEU A 69 -12.34 2.96 -10.75
CA LEU A 69 -11.51 1.83 -10.33
C LEU A 69 -12.36 0.80 -9.60
N PRO A 70 -12.16 -0.51 -9.80
CA PRO A 70 -12.82 -1.51 -8.98
C PRO A 70 -12.36 -1.38 -7.52
N GLY A 71 -13.31 -1.37 -6.59
CA GLY A 71 -13.04 -1.39 -5.17
C GLY A 71 -12.61 -2.76 -4.68
N VAL A 72 -11.66 -2.78 -3.76
CA VAL A 72 -11.22 -3.98 -3.04
C VAL A 72 -11.47 -3.73 -1.56
N GLY A 73 -12.05 -4.71 -0.87
CA GLY A 73 -12.25 -4.65 0.58
C GLY A 73 -13.45 -3.79 1.01
N ASP A 74 -14.66 -4.15 0.58
CA ASP A 74 -15.88 -3.54 1.14
C ASP A 74 -15.87 -3.67 2.67
N PRO A 75 -15.82 -2.56 3.44
CA PRO A 75 -15.66 -2.63 4.89
C PRO A 75 -16.82 -3.33 5.60
N LYS A 76 -17.97 -3.52 4.96
CA LYS A 76 -19.15 -4.20 5.53
C LYS A 76 -19.04 -5.72 5.46
N VAL A 77 -18.42 -6.25 4.41
CA VAL A 77 -18.34 -7.70 4.15
C VAL A 77 -16.90 -8.23 4.12
N SER A 78 -15.91 -7.35 4.14
CA SER A 78 -14.52 -7.74 4.06
C SER A 78 -14.02 -8.32 5.37
N ASP A 79 -13.37 -9.48 5.25
CA ASP A 79 -12.59 -10.10 6.31
C ASP A 79 -11.36 -9.26 6.74
N GLN A 80 -11.11 -8.11 6.09
CA GLN A 80 -10.06 -7.18 6.48
C GLN A 80 -10.17 -6.72 7.94
N ARG A 81 -11.36 -6.74 8.55
CA ARG A 81 -11.52 -6.47 10.00
C ARG A 81 -10.74 -7.45 10.88
N ARG A 82 -10.41 -8.64 10.37
CA ARG A 82 -9.58 -9.65 11.05
C ARG A 82 -8.11 -9.27 11.04
N PHE A 83 -7.66 -8.42 10.12
CA PHE A 83 -6.26 -8.00 9.97
C PHE A 83 -5.89 -6.93 11.02
N ASN A 84 -5.98 -7.31 12.29
CA ASN A 84 -5.55 -6.51 13.42
C ASN A 84 -4.13 -6.89 13.87
N ASN A 85 -3.61 -6.22 14.89
CA ASN A 85 -2.27 -6.49 15.41
C ASN A 85 -2.04 -7.97 15.78
N GLN A 86 -3.04 -8.64 16.38
CA GLN A 86 -2.92 -10.06 16.78
C GLN A 86 -2.84 -11.00 15.57
N PHE A 87 -3.58 -10.71 14.51
CA PHE A 87 -3.46 -11.43 13.25
C PHE A 87 -2.04 -11.36 12.68
N TYR A 88 -1.43 -10.17 12.66
CA TYR A 88 -0.07 -10.01 12.14
C TYR A 88 1.01 -10.65 13.03
N ILE A 89 0.81 -10.68 14.35
CA ILE A 89 1.66 -11.47 15.26
C ILE A 89 1.61 -12.95 14.88
N ALA A 90 0.39 -13.51 14.80
CA ALA A 90 0.19 -14.92 14.46
C ALA A 90 0.76 -15.29 13.07
N GLU A 91 0.57 -14.43 12.07
CA GLU A 91 1.12 -14.63 10.72
C GLU A 91 2.64 -14.51 10.67
N SER A 92 3.24 -13.63 11.49
CA SER A 92 4.69 -13.52 11.65
C SER A 92 5.25 -14.78 12.31
N ASP A 93 4.60 -15.31 13.35
CA ASP A 93 5.00 -16.55 14.00
C ASP A 93 4.88 -17.76 13.08
N ARG A 94 3.79 -17.85 12.29
CA ARG A 94 3.65 -18.86 11.24
C ARG A 94 4.76 -18.77 10.19
N GLY A 95 5.18 -17.56 9.85
CA GLY A 95 6.25 -17.30 8.88
C GLY A 95 7.63 -17.79 9.32
N ARG A 96 7.90 -17.95 10.63
CA ARG A 96 9.22 -18.33 11.15
C ARG A 96 9.75 -19.64 10.56
N SER A 97 8.86 -20.61 10.32
CA SER A 97 9.21 -21.93 9.79
C SER A 97 9.25 -22.00 8.26
N LEU A 98 8.80 -20.95 7.57
CA LEU A 98 8.81 -20.88 6.11
C LEU A 98 10.18 -20.43 5.59
N PRO A 99 10.59 -20.88 4.39
CA PRO A 99 11.79 -20.36 3.74
C PRO A 99 11.62 -18.87 3.44
N SER A 100 12.70 -18.11 3.54
CA SER A 100 12.70 -16.71 3.07
C SER A 100 12.65 -16.70 1.53
N PRO A 101 11.71 -15.97 0.91
CA PRO A 101 11.66 -15.83 -0.55
C PRO A 101 12.97 -15.27 -1.14
N GLU A 102 13.69 -14.49 -0.35
CA GLU A 102 14.98 -13.90 -0.72
C GLU A 102 16.07 -14.96 -0.82
N MET A 103 15.97 -16.06 -0.07
CA MET A 103 16.89 -17.20 -0.19
C MET A 103 16.77 -17.95 -1.53
N ALA A 104 15.78 -17.64 -2.36
CA ALA A 104 15.62 -18.18 -3.71
C ALA A 104 16.09 -17.22 -4.82
N GLY A 105 16.83 -16.16 -4.46
CA GLY A 105 17.29 -15.14 -5.42
C GLY A 105 16.16 -14.26 -5.97
N GLN A 106 15.04 -14.19 -5.26
CA GLN A 106 13.89 -13.36 -5.61
C GLN A 106 13.71 -12.21 -4.62
N THR A 107 13.21 -11.07 -5.08
CA THR A 107 12.97 -9.88 -4.26
C THR A 107 11.55 -9.35 -4.43
N CYS A 108 11.07 -8.64 -3.41
CA CYS A 108 9.79 -7.95 -3.43
C CYS A 108 9.98 -6.49 -3.88
N ARG A 109 9.30 -6.06 -4.94
CA ARG A 109 9.34 -4.66 -5.38
C ARG A 109 8.94 -3.68 -4.29
N LEU A 110 7.93 -4.03 -3.49
CA LEU A 110 7.47 -3.17 -2.39
C LEU A 110 8.50 -3.04 -1.27
N MET A 111 9.45 -3.98 -1.18
CA MET A 111 10.55 -3.96 -0.23
C MET A 111 11.74 -3.17 -0.77
N MET A 112 12.06 -3.34 -2.06
CA MET A 112 13.24 -2.71 -2.65
C MET A 112 12.97 -1.27 -3.09
N ASP A 113 11.82 -0.99 -3.69
CA ASP A 113 11.60 0.25 -4.45
C ASP A 113 11.04 1.39 -3.57
N GLN A 114 10.64 1.11 -2.33
CA GLN A 114 9.92 2.08 -1.48
C GLN A 114 9.98 1.72 0.02
N VAL A 115 9.77 2.71 0.88
CA VAL A 115 9.70 2.58 2.35
C VAL A 115 8.38 3.16 2.85
N ALA A 116 7.73 2.49 3.80
CA ALA A 116 6.51 2.99 4.44
C ALA A 116 6.89 3.70 5.75
N ILE A 117 6.56 4.99 5.85
CA ILE A 117 6.85 5.85 7.00
C ILE A 117 5.55 6.56 7.38
N ASP A 118 5.19 6.57 8.66
CA ASP A 118 4.03 7.31 9.14
C ASP A 118 4.38 8.77 9.51
N SER A 119 3.37 9.53 9.96
CA SER A 119 3.56 10.93 10.34
C SER A 119 4.40 11.13 11.61
N ALA A 120 4.62 10.09 12.42
CA ALA A 120 5.51 10.12 13.57
C ALA A 120 6.96 9.80 13.21
N GLY A 121 7.22 9.43 11.94
CA GLY A 121 8.54 9.00 11.49
C GLY A 121 8.80 7.52 11.77
N ASP A 122 7.79 6.75 12.16
CA ASP A 122 7.92 5.31 12.37
C ASP A 122 7.95 4.59 11.03
N VAL A 123 8.90 3.67 10.89
CA VAL A 123 9.06 2.83 9.70
C VAL A 123 8.29 1.53 9.88
N PHE A 124 7.51 1.18 8.85
CA PHE A 124 6.74 -0.05 8.79
C PHE A 124 7.28 -1.00 7.70
N LEU A 125 7.00 -2.28 7.87
CA LEU A 125 7.52 -3.36 7.03
C LEU A 125 7.24 -3.15 5.52
N CYS A 126 6.02 -2.74 5.16
CA CYS A 126 5.58 -2.70 3.77
C CYS A 126 4.40 -1.73 3.60
N CYS A 127 4.35 -0.98 2.50
CA CYS A 127 3.22 -0.08 2.21
C CYS A 127 1.91 -0.82 1.86
N ALA A 128 1.98 -2.13 1.56
CA ALA A 128 0.80 -2.96 1.28
C ALA A 128 0.19 -3.55 2.56
N MET A 129 0.74 -3.22 3.73
CA MET A 129 0.27 -3.68 5.03
C MET A 129 -0.11 -2.48 5.91
N PRO A 130 -1.03 -2.65 6.88
CA PRO A 130 -1.45 -1.56 7.75
C PRO A 130 -0.36 -1.16 8.74
N ASN A 131 -0.46 0.06 9.27
CA ASN A 131 0.45 0.62 10.25
C ASN A 131 0.13 0.10 11.68
N VAL A 132 0.21 -1.22 11.88
CA VAL A 132 0.01 -1.86 13.19
C VAL A 132 1.36 -2.09 13.91
N PRO A 133 1.40 -2.08 15.25
CA PRO A 133 2.65 -2.24 16.01
C PRO A 133 3.46 -3.48 15.64
N ALA A 134 2.82 -4.61 15.35
CA ALA A 134 3.46 -5.86 14.96
C ALA A 134 4.27 -5.78 13.66
N LEU A 135 4.07 -4.72 12.86
CA LEU A 135 4.76 -4.49 11.59
C LEU A 135 5.67 -3.26 11.62
N LYS A 136 5.77 -2.56 12.76
CA LYS A 136 6.74 -1.49 12.96
C LYS A 136 8.13 -2.09 13.09
N ILE A 137 9.10 -1.53 12.36
CA ILE A 137 10.48 -2.02 12.33
C ILE A 137 11.49 -1.02 12.92
N GLY A 138 11.10 0.23 13.16
CA GLY A 138 11.91 1.23 13.85
C GLY A 138 11.51 2.66 13.53
N ALA A 139 12.44 3.61 13.66
CA ALA A 139 12.24 5.03 13.41
C ALA A 139 13.18 5.52 12.30
N TYR A 140 12.65 6.29 11.35
CA TYR A 140 13.33 6.60 10.09
C TYR A 140 14.61 7.43 10.30
N LEU A 141 14.56 8.42 11.20
CA LEU A 141 15.70 9.29 11.47
C LEU A 141 16.76 8.65 12.38
N GLU A 142 16.46 7.48 12.95
CA GLU A 142 17.34 6.75 13.87
C GLU A 142 18.00 5.54 13.20
N MET A 143 17.54 5.14 12.01
CA MET A 143 18.01 3.98 11.27
C MET A 143 18.68 4.39 9.95
N PRO A 144 19.94 4.00 9.70
CA PRO A 144 20.52 4.03 8.37
C PRO A 144 19.69 3.20 7.37
N GLU A 145 19.70 3.58 6.08
CA GLU A 145 18.91 2.89 5.04
C GLU A 145 19.14 1.38 5.00
N HIS A 146 20.40 0.94 5.10
CA HIS A 146 20.76 -0.47 5.05
C HIS A 146 20.22 -1.25 6.27
N GLU A 147 20.05 -0.61 7.43
CA GLU A 147 19.42 -1.21 8.60
C GLU A 147 17.90 -1.32 8.44
N VAL A 148 17.27 -0.33 7.82
CA VAL A 148 15.85 -0.40 7.44
C VAL A 148 15.63 -1.60 6.51
N LEU A 149 16.45 -1.74 5.47
CA LEU A 149 16.35 -2.84 4.53
C LEU A 149 16.60 -4.20 5.22
N ARG A 150 17.64 -4.31 6.07
CA ARG A 150 17.92 -5.51 6.87
C ARG A 150 16.72 -5.91 7.73
N ALA A 151 16.15 -4.97 8.48
CA ALA A 151 15.01 -5.24 9.36
C ALA A 151 13.80 -5.75 8.58
N ARG A 152 13.56 -5.23 7.36
CA ARG A 152 12.48 -5.69 6.47
C ARG A 152 12.73 -7.10 5.94
N LEU A 153 13.95 -7.39 5.48
CA LEU A 153 14.33 -8.69 4.94
C LEU A 153 14.29 -9.80 6.00
N GLN A 154 14.60 -9.46 7.26
CA GLN A 154 14.61 -10.42 8.36
C GLN A 154 13.24 -10.61 9.02
N HIS A 155 12.24 -9.78 8.69
CA HIS A 155 10.93 -9.86 9.30
C HIS A 155 10.15 -11.12 8.85
N ASN A 156 9.69 -11.93 9.80
CA ASN A 156 9.09 -13.25 9.49
C ASN A 156 7.81 -13.17 8.66
N PHE A 157 7.02 -12.10 8.80
CA PHE A 157 5.81 -11.88 7.98
C PHE A 157 6.09 -11.91 6.47
N CYS A 158 7.27 -11.48 6.01
CA CYS A 158 7.58 -11.52 4.58
C CYS A 158 7.66 -12.95 4.02
N ARG A 159 7.82 -13.96 4.88
CA ARG A 159 7.89 -15.38 4.51
C ARG A 159 6.52 -16.03 4.32
N SER A 160 5.49 -15.48 4.96
CA SER A 160 4.08 -15.90 4.79
C SER A 160 3.32 -15.03 3.77
N CYS A 161 3.94 -13.94 3.31
CA CYS A 161 3.37 -13.00 2.36
C CYS A 161 3.26 -13.60 0.94
N THR A 162 2.11 -13.39 0.29
CA THR A 162 1.83 -13.85 -1.07
C THR A 162 2.11 -12.79 -2.15
N ASN A 163 2.63 -11.61 -1.77
CA ASN A 163 2.90 -10.55 -2.75
C ASN A 163 3.94 -11.03 -3.79
N PRO A 164 3.66 -10.92 -5.10
CA PRO A 164 4.52 -11.45 -6.15
C PRO A 164 5.97 -11.00 -6.00
N ARG A 165 6.89 -11.95 -6.17
CA ARG A 165 8.33 -11.72 -6.17
C ARG A 165 8.85 -11.68 -7.61
N ARG A 166 9.91 -10.92 -7.84
CA ARG A 166 10.65 -10.89 -9.11
C ARG A 166 12.05 -11.44 -8.90
N VAL A 167 12.73 -11.80 -9.98
CA VAL A 167 14.17 -12.11 -9.92
C VAL A 167 14.93 -10.87 -9.42
N ALA A 168 15.89 -11.09 -8.52
CA ALA A 168 16.76 -10.03 -8.02
C ALA A 168 17.64 -9.47 -9.15
N THR A 169 17.59 -8.15 -9.33
CA THR A 169 18.50 -7.38 -10.18
C THR A 169 19.87 -7.24 -9.51
N GLU A 170 20.86 -6.76 -10.25
CA GLU A 170 22.18 -6.49 -9.66
C GLU A 170 22.11 -5.41 -8.58
N GLU A 171 21.32 -4.36 -8.80
CA GLU A 171 21.08 -3.30 -7.80
C GLU A 171 20.47 -3.86 -6.50
N ASP A 172 19.53 -4.80 -6.60
CA ASP A 172 18.98 -5.44 -5.39
C ASP A 172 20.06 -6.23 -4.65
N ARG A 173 20.91 -6.97 -5.39
CA ARG A 173 21.98 -7.78 -4.80
C ARG A 173 22.98 -6.90 -4.05
N GLU A 174 23.31 -5.75 -4.62
CA GLU A 174 24.20 -4.77 -4.00
C GLU A 174 23.61 -4.21 -2.71
N ARG A 175 22.37 -3.73 -2.74
CA ARG A 175 21.70 -3.18 -1.55
C ARG A 175 21.51 -4.22 -0.44
N ILE A 176 21.24 -5.46 -0.81
CA ILE A 176 21.14 -6.57 0.16
C ILE A 176 22.51 -6.86 0.80
N ARG A 177 23.59 -6.79 0.02
CA ARG A 177 24.96 -6.93 0.52
C ARG A 177 25.34 -5.78 1.45
N GLU A 178 24.98 -4.55 1.12
CA GLU A 178 25.14 -3.38 2.00
C GLU A 178 24.34 -3.51 3.30
N ALA A 179 23.14 -4.12 3.22
CA ALA A 179 22.36 -4.52 4.38
C ALA A 179 23.01 -5.68 5.17
N GLY A 180 24.19 -6.17 4.79
CA GLY A 180 24.92 -7.24 5.49
C GLY A 180 24.24 -8.61 5.37
N LEU A 181 23.51 -8.84 4.28
CA LEU A 181 22.82 -10.08 3.98
C LEU A 181 23.33 -10.64 2.65
N GLU A 182 23.18 -11.95 2.45
CA GLU A 182 23.51 -12.61 1.19
C GLU A 182 22.25 -13.28 0.62
N LEU A 183 22.00 -13.06 -0.67
CA LEU A 183 21.01 -13.84 -1.41
C LEU A 183 21.63 -15.21 -1.71
N SER A 184 21.13 -16.27 -1.06
CA SER A 184 21.48 -17.62 -1.48
C SER A 184 20.87 -17.90 -2.86
N VAL A 185 21.63 -18.55 -3.74
CA VAL A 185 21.09 -19.08 -4.99
C VAL A 185 20.42 -20.40 -4.65
N GLY A 186 19.14 -20.36 -4.28
CA GLY A 186 18.33 -21.57 -4.19
C GLY A 186 18.23 -22.24 -5.57
N SER A 187 18.44 -23.55 -5.63
CA SER A 187 18.25 -24.35 -6.84
C SER A 187 16.79 -24.31 -7.30
N SER A 188 16.45 -23.34 -8.17
CA SER A 188 15.33 -23.29 -9.13
C SER A 188 14.09 -24.15 -8.84
N GLY A 189 13.58 -24.15 -7.62
CA GLY A 189 12.55 -25.08 -7.17
C GLY A 189 11.70 -24.45 -6.10
N LEU A 190 10.97 -23.38 -6.42
CA LEU A 190 9.84 -22.95 -5.62
C LEU A 190 8.53 -23.17 -6.40
N PRO A 191 7.50 -23.72 -5.76
CA PRO A 191 6.20 -23.93 -6.38
C PRO A 191 5.58 -22.56 -6.69
N MET A 192 5.08 -22.40 -7.91
CA MET A 192 4.14 -21.34 -8.23
C MET A 192 2.92 -21.52 -7.32
N PHE A 193 2.70 -20.61 -6.36
CA PHE A 193 1.43 -20.56 -5.66
C PHE A 193 0.34 -20.16 -6.66
N PRO A 194 -0.81 -20.87 -6.70
CA PRO A 194 -1.87 -20.56 -7.63
C PRO A 194 -2.50 -19.20 -7.28
N ARG A 195 -2.90 -18.49 -8.34
CA ARG A 195 -3.60 -17.21 -8.29
C ARG A 195 -4.98 -17.35 -7.66
#